data_AF-A0A831UXJ8-F1
#
_entry.id   AF-A0A831UXJ8-F1
#
_cell.length_a   1.000
_cell.length_b   1.000
_cell.length_c   1.000
_cell.angle_alpha   90.00
_cell.angle_beta   90.00
_cell.angle_gamma   90.00
#
_symmetry.space_group_name_H-M   'P 1'
#
loop_
_entity.id
_entity.type
_entity.pdbx_description
1 polymer ?
#
loop_
_entity_poly.entity_id
_entity_poly.type
_entity_poly.pdbx_seq_one_letter_code
_entity_poly.pdbx_strand_id
1 'polypeptide(L)'
;PIGQAMESTGGSQLLADGLLRVGRSAPPAVTLAILMASVMLLSNVINNAAAAVLAAPVAINIARGMEVSADPFLMTVAIGASCAFLTPIGHQSNTLVMTPGGYEFGDYWKMGLPLSMLVVASGVPLILWFWPL
;
A
#
# COMPACT_ATOMS: atom_id res chain seq x y z
N PRO A 1 7.31 -16.83 -5.48
CA PRO A 1 7.99 -17.45 -4.31
C PRO A 1 7.86 -16.63 -3.02
N ILE A 2 8.30 -15.37 -2.97
CA ILE A 2 8.22 -14.56 -1.73
C ILE A 2 6.78 -14.13 -1.40
N GLY A 3 5.97 -13.75 -2.40
CA GLY A 3 4.55 -13.44 -2.20
C GLY A 3 3.72 -14.56 -1.61
N GLN A 4 3.87 -15.75 -2.20
CA GLN A 4 3.24 -16.98 -1.71
C GLN A 4 3.75 -17.35 -0.32
N ALA A 5 5.02 -17.05 0.02
CA ALA A 5 5.55 -17.26 1.36
C ALA A 5 4.96 -16.27 2.39
N MET A 6 4.74 -15.01 2.02
CA MET A 6 4.09 -14.02 2.88
C MET A 6 2.62 -14.37 3.15
N GLU A 7 1.95 -14.90 2.12
CA GLU A 7 0.59 -15.43 2.20
C GLU A 7 0.51 -16.72 3.04
N SER A 8 1.45 -17.66 2.84
CA SER A 8 1.49 -18.93 3.58
C SER A 8 1.94 -18.80 5.03
N THR A 9 2.69 -17.74 5.38
CA THR A 9 3.17 -17.47 6.75
C THR A 9 2.18 -16.66 7.59
N GLY A 10 1.08 -16.18 7.00
CA GLY A 10 0.09 -15.36 7.71
C GLY A 10 0.56 -13.93 7.99
N GLY A 11 1.66 -13.47 7.38
CA GLY A 11 2.16 -12.10 7.56
C GLY A 11 1.18 -11.04 7.03
N SER A 12 0.51 -11.33 5.92
CA SER A 12 -0.61 -10.52 5.41
C SER A 12 -1.80 -10.48 6.37
N GLN A 13 -2.11 -11.60 7.04
CA GLN A 13 -3.15 -11.68 8.07
C GLN A 13 -2.79 -10.84 9.30
N LEU A 14 -1.54 -10.90 9.77
CA LEU A 14 -1.06 -10.11 10.90
C LEU A 14 -1.06 -8.59 10.61
N LEU A 15 -0.71 -8.20 9.39
CA LEU A 15 -0.83 -6.81 8.93
C LEU A 15 -2.30 -6.36 8.90
N ALA A 16 -3.19 -7.20 8.36
CA ALA A 16 -4.62 -6.93 8.34
C ALA A 16 -5.22 -6.80 9.75
N ASP A 17 -4.86 -7.69 10.68
CA ASP A 17 -5.32 -7.65 12.07
C ASP A 17 -4.77 -6.45 12.84
N GLY A 18 -3.52 -6.07 12.56
CA GLY A 18 -2.91 -4.84 13.08
C GLY A 18 -3.63 -3.59 12.58
N LEU A 19 -3.91 -3.52 11.27
CA LEU A 19 -4.68 -2.45 10.65
C LEU A 19 -6.10 -2.35 11.23
N LEU A 20 -6.77 -3.49 11.44
CA LEU A 20 -8.12 -3.55 12.04
C LEU A 20 -8.14 -3.09 13.50
N ARG A 21 -7.09 -3.40 14.29
CA ARG A 21 -6.97 -2.90 15.67
C ARG A 21 -6.82 -1.39 15.73
N VAL A 22 -6.05 -0.81 14.80
CA VAL A 22 -5.87 0.65 14.73
C VAL A 22 -7.11 1.34 14.17
N GLY A 23 -7.77 0.74 13.17
CA GLY A 23 -8.96 1.32 12.54
C GLY A 23 -10.18 1.47 13.46
N ARG A 24 -10.27 0.70 14.55
CA ARG A 24 -11.35 0.81 15.55
C ARG A 24 -11.21 2.00 16.51
N SER A 25 -10.00 2.55 16.66
CA SER A 25 -9.73 3.64 17.61
C SER A 25 -9.17 4.91 16.95
N ALA A 26 -8.74 4.82 15.69
CA ALA A 26 -8.15 5.93 14.96
C ALA A 26 -9.17 6.63 14.04
N PRO A 27 -8.98 7.94 13.76
CA PRO A 27 -9.75 8.63 12.74
C PRO A 27 -9.62 7.95 11.37
N PRO A 28 -10.68 7.94 10.53
CA PRO A 28 -10.65 7.31 9.21
C PRO A 28 -9.47 7.72 8.33
N ALA A 29 -9.07 8.99 8.37
CA ALA A 29 -7.89 9.49 7.65
C ALA A 29 -6.60 8.75 8.04
N VAL A 30 -6.41 8.45 9.32
CA VAL A 30 -5.25 7.70 9.82
C VAL A 30 -5.31 6.26 9.34
N THR A 31 -6.49 5.64 9.36
CA THR A 31 -6.69 4.29 8.83
C THR A 31 -6.34 4.19 7.35
N LEU A 32 -6.78 5.16 6.53
CA LEU A 32 -6.43 5.22 5.11
C LEU A 32 -4.93 5.43 4.90
N ALA A 33 -4.28 6.28 5.71
CA ALA A 33 -2.84 6.51 5.62
C ALA A 33 -2.03 5.23 5.90
N ILE A 34 -2.37 4.50 6.97
CA ILE A 34 -1.68 3.25 7.33
C ILE A 34 -1.97 2.17 6.30
N LEU A 35 -3.22 2.05 5.82
CA LEU A 35 -3.58 1.14 4.75
C LEU A 35 -2.75 1.43 3.49
N MET A 36 -2.68 2.68 3.04
CA MET A 36 -1.92 3.04 1.85
C MET A 36 -0.44 2.71 1.99
N ALA A 37 0.18 3.09 3.12
CA ALA A 37 1.57 2.77 3.41
C ALA A 37 1.82 1.25 3.41
N SER A 38 0.90 0.47 3.98
CA SER A 38 1.00 -0.99 4.02
C SER A 38 0.93 -1.60 2.63
N VAL A 39 0.02 -1.13 1.78
CA VAL A 39 -0.11 -1.61 0.39
C VAL A 39 1.10 -1.21 -0.43
N MET A 40 1.63 0.00 -0.24
CA MET A 40 2.87 0.44 -0.91
C MET A 40 4.03 -0.47 -0.55
N LEU A 41 4.23 -0.77 0.75
CA LEU A 41 5.27 -1.68 1.21
C LEU A 41 5.09 -3.10 0.63
N LEU A 42 3.85 -3.60 0.63
CA LEU A 42 3.54 -4.91 0.05
C LEU A 42 3.83 -4.95 -1.46
N SER A 43 3.48 -3.89 -2.18
CA SER A 43 3.71 -3.76 -3.63
C SER A 43 5.19 -3.82 -4.00
N ASN A 44 6.07 -3.30 -3.14
CA ASN A 44 7.52 -3.37 -3.31
C ASN A 44 8.11 -4.81 -3.24
N VAL A 45 7.33 -5.80 -2.76
CA VAL A 45 7.79 -7.19 -2.58
C VAL A 45 7.29 -8.13 -3.66
N ILE A 46 6.04 -7.96 -4.12
CA ILE A 46 5.37 -8.95 -4.97
C ILE A 46 5.08 -8.52 -6.40
N ASN A 47 4.55 -7.31 -6.57
CA ASN A 47 4.07 -6.62 -7.78
C ASN A 47 2.71 -5.96 -7.49
N ASN A 48 2.41 -4.89 -8.22
CA ASN A 48 1.23 -4.06 -8.03
C ASN A 48 -0.10 -4.84 -8.07
N ALA A 49 -0.28 -5.72 -9.06
CA ALA A 49 -1.54 -6.44 -9.25
C ALA A 49 -1.80 -7.44 -8.11
N ALA A 50 -0.77 -8.20 -7.71
CA ALA A 50 -0.88 -9.13 -6.58
C ALA A 50 -1.13 -8.38 -5.26
N ALA A 51 -0.44 -7.26 -5.01
CA ALA A 51 -0.67 -6.45 -3.82
C ALA A 51 -2.10 -5.90 -3.74
N ALA A 52 -2.66 -5.43 -4.86
CA ALA A 52 -4.04 -4.94 -4.92
C ALA A 52 -5.06 -6.06 -4.61
N VAL A 53 -4.90 -7.23 -5.24
CA VAL A 53 -5.80 -8.38 -5.05
C VAL A 53 -5.77 -8.87 -3.59
N LEU A 54 -4.61 -8.87 -2.95
CA LEU A 54 -4.47 -9.27 -1.54
C LEU A 54 -5.04 -8.23 -0.57
N ALA A 55 -4.84 -6.93 -0.85
CA ALA A 55 -5.24 -5.87 0.06
C ALA A 55 -6.72 -5.46 -0.06
N ALA A 56 -7.35 -5.63 -1.22
CA ALA A 56 -8.76 -5.31 -1.45
C ALA A 56 -9.73 -5.95 -0.43
N PRO A 57 -9.69 -7.27 -0.15
CA PRO A 57 -10.59 -7.87 0.85
C PRO A 57 -10.34 -7.34 2.27
N VAL A 58 -9.09 -7.01 2.60
CA VAL A 58 -8.74 -6.39 3.89
C VAL A 58 -9.36 -5.00 4.01
N ALA A 59 -9.22 -4.19 2.95
CA ALA A 59 -9.81 -2.85 2.86
C ALA A 59 -11.34 -2.86 3.03
N ILE A 60 -12.03 -3.80 2.37
CA ILE A 60 -13.48 -3.98 2.50
C ILE A 60 -13.87 -4.35 3.95
N ASN A 61 -13.13 -5.25 4.60
CA ASN A 61 -13.41 -5.64 5.98
C ASN A 61 -13.18 -4.49 6.97
N ILE A 62 -12.16 -3.64 6.74
CA ILE A 62 -11.92 -2.44 7.55
C ILE A 62 -13.09 -1.47 7.39
N ALA A 63 -13.50 -1.16 6.15
CA ALA A 63 -14.63 -0.27 5.88
C ALA A 63 -15.93 -0.76 6.56
N ARG A 64 -16.23 -2.06 6.46
CA ARG A 64 -17.36 -2.69 7.15
C ARG A 64 -17.25 -2.58 8.67
N GLY A 65 -16.06 -2.81 9.23
CA GLY A 65 -15.81 -2.70 10.67
C GLY A 65 -15.90 -1.27 11.21
N MET A 66 -15.82 -0.27 10.34
CA MET A 66 -15.98 1.15 10.64
C MET A 66 -17.36 1.70 10.24
N GLU A 67 -18.24 0.86 9.65
CA GLU A 67 -19.58 1.25 9.17
C GLU A 67 -19.58 2.40 8.14
N VAL A 68 -18.56 2.44 7.28
CA VAL A 68 -18.36 3.47 6.23
C VAL A 68 -18.33 2.85 4.83
N SER A 69 -18.38 3.69 3.80
CA SER A 69 -18.25 3.26 2.40
C SER A 69 -16.92 2.54 2.14
N ALA A 70 -16.97 1.50 1.31
CA ALA A 70 -15.77 0.76 0.89
C ALA A 70 -14.95 1.50 -0.17
N ASP A 71 -15.56 2.45 -0.89
CA ASP A 71 -14.94 3.16 -2.00
C ASP A 71 -13.62 3.88 -1.63
N PRO A 72 -13.54 4.69 -0.55
CA PRO A 72 -12.29 5.35 -0.19
C PRO A 72 -11.18 4.34 0.17
N PHE A 73 -11.54 3.20 0.75
CA PHE A 73 -10.58 2.14 1.10
C PHE A 73 -10.08 1.40 -0.14
N LEU A 74 -10.96 1.10 -1.10
CA LEU A 74 -10.58 0.47 -2.36
C LEU A 74 -9.70 1.41 -3.22
N MET A 75 -10.01 2.70 -3.26
CA MET A 75 -9.14 3.67 -3.95
C MET A 75 -7.80 3.83 -3.26
N THR A 76 -7.76 3.75 -1.92
CA THR A 76 -6.52 3.71 -1.15
C THR A 76 -5.66 2.51 -1.54
N VAL A 77 -6.26 1.33 -1.71
CA VAL A 77 -5.55 0.15 -2.21
C VAL A 77 -5.06 0.34 -3.63
N ALA A 78 -5.90 0.87 -4.53
CA ALA A 78 -5.53 1.08 -5.93
C ALA A 78 -4.33 2.04 -6.09
N ILE A 79 -4.34 3.15 -5.35
CA ILE A 79 -3.25 4.13 -5.35
C ILE A 79 -2.01 3.52 -4.69
N GLY A 80 -2.14 2.94 -3.48
CA GLY A 80 -1.01 2.36 -2.77
C GLY A 80 -0.32 1.24 -3.56
N ALA A 81 -1.08 0.39 -4.25
CA ALA A 81 -0.55 -0.68 -5.08
C ALA A 81 0.22 -0.14 -6.29
N SER A 82 -0.16 1.03 -6.81
CA SER A 82 0.49 1.68 -7.94
C SER A 82 1.80 2.40 -7.58
N CYS A 83 2.06 2.61 -6.29
CA CYS A 83 3.18 3.42 -5.81
C CYS A 83 4.32 2.57 -5.19
N ALA A 84 4.89 1.66 -5.98
CA ALA A 84 6.05 0.85 -5.60
C ALA A 84 7.39 1.56 -5.91
N PHE A 85 7.81 2.48 -5.03
CA PHE A 85 9.00 3.32 -5.25
C PHE A 85 10.24 2.92 -4.46
N LEU A 86 10.10 2.09 -3.42
CA LEU A 86 11.18 1.81 -2.47
C LEU A 86 12.16 0.75 -2.96
N THR A 87 11.74 -0.12 -3.88
CA THR A 87 12.57 -1.19 -4.42
C THR A 87 12.55 -1.22 -5.94
N PRO A 88 13.65 -1.64 -6.58
CA PRO A 88 13.69 -1.86 -8.02
C PRO A 88 12.81 -3.05 -8.46
N ILE A 89 12.53 -3.98 -7.55
CA ILE A 89 11.75 -5.20 -7.79
C ILE A 89 10.24 -4.92 -7.84
N GLY A 90 9.78 -3.83 -7.21
CA GLY A 90 8.36 -3.50 -7.11
C GLY A 90 7.65 -3.34 -8.46
N HIS A 91 8.37 -2.90 -9.49
CA HIS A 91 7.84 -2.81 -10.86
C HIS A 91 8.88 -3.22 -11.90
N GLN A 92 8.43 -3.92 -12.96
CA GLN A 92 9.33 -4.36 -14.05
C GLN A 92 10.09 -3.20 -14.68
N SER A 93 9.43 -2.06 -14.86
CA SER A 93 10.08 -0.84 -15.37
C SER A 93 11.23 -0.38 -14.48
N ASN A 94 11.07 -0.39 -13.14
CA ASN A 94 12.12 0.04 -12.22
C ASN A 94 13.36 -0.85 -12.33
N THR A 95 13.17 -2.17 -12.47
CA THR A 95 14.27 -3.11 -12.71
C THR A 95 14.96 -2.86 -14.05
N LEU A 96 14.20 -2.58 -15.11
CA LEU A 96 14.73 -2.39 -16.46
C LEU A 96 15.64 -1.16 -16.60
N VAL A 97 15.35 -0.07 -15.88
CA VAL A 97 16.21 1.14 -15.89
C VAL A 97 17.36 1.09 -14.89
N MET A 98 17.36 0.18 -13.93
CA MET A 98 18.40 0.11 -12.90
C MET A 98 19.79 -0.09 -13.51
N THR A 99 19.95 -1.08 -14.39
CA THR A 99 21.25 -1.41 -14.99
C THR A 99 21.75 -0.36 -16.01
N PRO A 100 20.95 0.12 -16.97
CA PRO A 100 21.39 1.15 -17.91
C PRO A 100 21.53 2.54 -17.29
N GLY A 101 20.77 2.82 -16.22
CA GLY A 101 20.80 4.09 -15.49
C GLY A 101 21.92 4.21 -14.46
N GLY A 102 22.67 3.13 -14.21
CA GLY A 102 23.74 3.11 -13.21
C GLY A 102 23.24 3.23 -11.76
N TYR A 103 21.97 2.89 -11.50
CA TYR A 103 21.39 2.95 -10.16
C TYR A 103 21.72 1.72 -9.33
N GLU A 104 22.07 1.91 -8.06
CA GLU A 104 22.20 0.82 -7.10
C GLU A 104 20.88 0.57 -6.36
N PHE A 105 20.70 -0.64 -5.81
CA PHE A 105 19.50 -1.00 -5.05
C PHE A 105 19.25 -0.01 -3.89
N GLY A 106 20.33 0.48 -3.27
CA GLY A 106 20.31 1.45 -2.18
C GLY A 106 19.96 2.89 -2.58
N ASP A 107 19.79 3.20 -3.87
CA ASP A 107 19.38 4.54 -4.30
C ASP A 107 17.85 4.68 -4.39
N TYR A 108 17.14 3.57 -4.61
CA TYR A 108 15.68 3.56 -4.70
C TYR A 108 15.01 3.96 -3.38
N TRP A 109 15.46 3.47 -2.23
CA TRP A 109 14.81 3.84 -0.97
C TRP A 109 15.05 5.32 -0.58
N LYS A 110 16.21 5.89 -0.93
CA LYS A 110 16.55 7.30 -0.64
C LYS A 110 15.59 8.29 -1.32
N MET A 111 15.20 7.99 -2.56
CA MET A 111 14.25 8.82 -3.34
C MET A 111 12.80 8.34 -3.20
N GLY A 112 12.61 7.04 -3.08
CA GLY A 112 11.31 6.40 -2.96
C GLY A 112 10.60 6.70 -1.64
N LEU A 113 11.33 6.85 -0.54
CA LEU A 113 10.73 7.15 0.76
C LEU A 113 10.13 8.58 0.81
N PRO A 114 10.84 9.65 0.41
CA PRO A 114 10.23 10.98 0.29
C PRO A 114 9.02 11.00 -0.64
N LEU A 115 9.12 10.34 -1.80
CA LEU A 115 8.01 10.28 -2.75
C LEU A 115 6.80 9.53 -2.18
N SER A 116 7.06 8.43 -1.45
CA SER A 116 6.02 7.68 -0.78
C SER A 116 5.30 8.51 0.29
N MET A 117 6.04 9.26 1.09
CA MET A 117 5.48 10.18 2.07
C MET A 117 4.63 11.26 1.39
N LEU A 118 5.06 11.78 0.24
CA LEU A 118 4.30 12.78 -0.52
C LEU A 118 2.98 12.20 -1.04
N VAL A 119 2.99 10.96 -1.55
CA VAL A 119 1.76 10.26 -1.96
C VAL A 119 0.85 10.03 -0.77
N VAL A 120 1.37 9.67 0.40
CA VAL A 120 0.53 9.52 1.60
C VAL A 120 -0.07 10.85 2.05
N ALA A 121 0.75 11.89 2.11
CA ALA A 121 0.34 13.21 2.55
C ALA A 121 -0.68 13.86 1.61
N SER A 122 -0.60 13.62 0.30
CA SER A 122 -1.53 14.19 -0.70
C SER A 122 -2.71 13.27 -1.04
N GLY A 123 -2.47 11.96 -1.13
CA GLY A 123 -3.45 10.97 -1.52
C GLY A 123 -4.58 10.83 -0.50
N VAL A 124 -4.27 10.76 0.80
CA VAL A 124 -5.31 10.61 1.83
C VAL A 124 -6.32 11.78 1.83
N PRO A 125 -5.89 13.07 1.84
CA PRO A 125 -6.82 14.18 1.72
C PRO A 125 -7.65 14.16 0.43
N LEU A 126 -7.02 13.84 -0.71
CA LEU A 126 -7.73 13.79 -1.99
C LEU A 126 -8.77 12.68 -2.02
N ILE A 127 -8.44 11.49 -1.50
CA ILE A 127 -9.38 10.37 -1.41
C ILE A 127 -10.58 10.75 -0.56
N LEU A 128 -10.36 11.38 0.62
CA LEU A 128 -11.46 11.80 1.49
C LEU A 128 -12.31 12.92 0.90
N TRP A 129 -11.73 13.77 0.04
CA TRP A 129 -12.49 14.80 -0.67
C TRP A 129 -13.38 14.17 -1.75
N PHE A 130 -12.83 13.31 -2.59
CA PHE A 130 -13.58 12.72 -3.72
C PHE A 130 -14.52 11.57 -3.31
N TRP A 131 -14.15 10.80 -2.29
CA TRP A 131 -14.92 9.68 -1.74
C TRP A 131 -15.17 9.90 -0.25
N PRO A 132 -16.26 10.60 0.10
CA PRO A 132 -16.67 10.74 1.49
C PRO A 132 -16.97 9.37 2.10
N LEU A 133 -16.65 9.24 3.38
CA LEU A 133 -16.80 8.02 4.19
C LEU A 133 -18.26 7.64 4.40
#